data_AF-A0AB40ASG1-F1
#
_entry.id   AF-A0AB40ASG1-F1
#
_cell.length_a   1.000
_cell.length_b   1.000
_cell.length_c   1.000
_cell.angle_alpha   90.00
_cell.angle_beta   90.00
_cell.angle_gamma   90.00
#
_symmetry.space_group_name_H-M   'P 1'
#
loop_
_entity.id
_entity.type
_entity.pdbx_description
1 polymer ?
#
loop_
_entity_poly.entity_id
_entity_poly.type
_entity_poly.pdbx_seq_one_letter_code
_entity_poly.pdbx_strand_id
1 'polypeptide(L)'
;MAGRNRSSIRRGRSSIPTSQAESRGASMSSSAIVVQSDTTPPTLTARTTTPAPIFIPSTVDLTTASVPPPTSTTPATIPPTTTTSPSTIFAPIEDASTGDGGSSRRVRIYVLSDRFVPHGHAISKFITEKMKERQYKEGYTWSKIDKHTHDFYWREFKKYYYWPIEEDNAIKAVWEKVCRGHYSRNLCRWHKSYKKTGKKPVWVEDEIWNKWLEHWNTEEFKHKSKQGSINRCSETGGNGGGISRHLGGSKSFVEHAIDLKKTLQRTPTAFDIFCKTHVNKEGKGVDSRAQAVYDAMQKMVEAASQTLSDDSQPSPLDMDAMYLEASGGEKKKRVYGLGSHALSLYQESFSGAILASPPPSASTVPPEIVSEMEGMKKKMTDLEEQNLSLMQQN
;
A
#
# COMPACT_ATOMS: atom_id res chain seq x y z
N MET A 1 36.75 -26.07 -19.57
CA MET A 1 36.30 -25.69 -18.21
C MET A 1 34.87 -25.19 -18.30
N ALA A 2 34.02 -25.41 -17.29
CA ALA A 2 32.56 -25.19 -17.40
C ALA A 2 32.07 -24.00 -16.56
N GLY A 3 31.43 -23.02 -17.22
CA GLY A 3 30.73 -21.92 -16.54
C GLY A 3 29.40 -22.38 -15.93
N ARG A 4 29.12 -21.98 -14.68
CA ARG A 4 27.86 -22.31 -13.98
C ARG A 4 26.89 -21.14 -14.01
N ASN A 5 25.92 -21.22 -14.92
CA ASN A 5 24.76 -20.32 -14.96
C ASN A 5 23.95 -20.39 -13.66
N ARG A 6 23.59 -19.23 -13.07
CA ARG A 6 22.66 -19.17 -11.92
C ARG A 6 21.21 -19.19 -12.42
N SER A 7 20.63 -20.39 -12.48
CA SER A 7 19.24 -20.60 -12.91
C SER A 7 18.22 -19.95 -11.95
N SER A 8 17.37 -19.07 -12.47
CA SER A 8 16.25 -18.49 -11.73
C SER A 8 15.16 -19.53 -11.47
N ILE A 9 14.73 -19.67 -10.21
CA ILE A 9 13.73 -20.66 -9.80
C ILE A 9 12.33 -20.18 -10.22
N ARG A 10 11.90 -20.57 -11.43
CA ARG A 10 10.50 -20.50 -11.86
C ARG A 10 9.63 -21.31 -10.89
N ARG A 11 8.63 -20.70 -10.28
CA ARG A 11 7.61 -21.43 -9.50
C ARG A 11 6.68 -22.18 -10.47
N GLY A 12 6.57 -23.49 -10.30
CA GLY A 12 5.86 -24.37 -11.21
C GLY A 12 4.36 -24.06 -11.33
N ARG A 13 3.85 -24.13 -12.57
CA ARG A 13 2.43 -24.12 -12.92
C ARG A 13 1.90 -25.55 -12.73
N SER A 14 0.88 -25.73 -11.89
CA SER A 14 0.20 -27.03 -11.78
C SER A 14 -0.80 -27.16 -12.92
N SER A 15 -0.53 -28.04 -13.88
CA SER A 15 -1.53 -28.49 -14.85
C SER A 15 -2.41 -29.56 -14.21
N ILE A 16 -3.69 -29.61 -14.57
CA ILE A 16 -4.60 -30.72 -14.29
C ILE A 16 -4.97 -31.32 -15.66
N PRO A 17 -4.89 -32.65 -15.85
CA PRO A 17 -5.18 -33.27 -17.14
C PRO A 17 -6.68 -33.32 -17.43
N THR A 18 -7.04 -33.22 -18.71
CA THR A 18 -8.38 -33.53 -19.20
C THR A 18 -8.57 -35.05 -19.30
N SER A 19 -9.71 -35.56 -18.83
CA SER A 19 -10.17 -36.92 -19.12
C SER A 19 -11.64 -36.89 -19.53
N GLN A 20 -11.96 -37.42 -20.71
CA GLN A 20 -13.34 -37.71 -21.10
C GLN A 20 -13.84 -38.95 -20.36
N ALA A 21 -15.09 -38.95 -19.89
CA ALA A 21 -15.92 -40.15 -19.81
C ALA A 21 -17.41 -39.78 -19.56
N GLU A 22 -18.23 -40.08 -20.56
CA GLU A 22 -19.58 -40.64 -20.48
C GLU A 22 -20.73 -39.94 -19.71
N SER A 23 -21.92 -40.10 -20.31
CA SER A 23 -23.20 -39.59 -19.86
C SER A 23 -23.98 -40.57 -18.99
N ARG A 24 -24.72 -40.07 -17.99
CA ARG A 24 -26.01 -40.63 -17.57
C ARG A 24 -26.91 -39.50 -17.09
N GLY A 25 -28.12 -39.42 -17.65
CA GLY A 25 -29.05 -38.32 -17.40
C GLY A 25 -30.06 -38.60 -16.30
N ALA A 26 -30.60 -37.53 -15.72
CA ALA A 26 -31.85 -37.54 -14.98
C ALA A 26 -32.63 -36.27 -15.36
N SER A 27 -33.91 -36.41 -15.71
CA SER A 27 -34.80 -35.29 -16.02
C SER A 27 -35.48 -34.77 -14.74
N MET A 28 -35.81 -33.48 -14.69
CA MET A 28 -37.02 -32.96 -14.01
C MET A 28 -37.34 -31.52 -14.45
N SER A 29 -38.62 -31.30 -14.77
CA SER A 29 -39.30 -30.11 -15.31
C SER A 29 -38.87 -28.69 -14.90
N SER A 30 -38.84 -27.83 -15.92
CA SER A 30 -39.63 -26.59 -16.05
C SER A 30 -39.88 -25.68 -14.84
N SER A 31 -39.43 -24.42 -14.97
CA SER A 31 -40.37 -23.28 -15.16
C SER A 31 -39.63 -22.08 -15.76
N ALA A 32 -40.27 -21.39 -16.71
CA ALA A 32 -39.74 -20.17 -17.34
C ALA A 32 -40.72 -19.02 -17.12
N ILE A 33 -40.18 -17.82 -16.88
CA ILE A 33 -40.95 -16.57 -16.88
C ILE A 33 -40.30 -15.65 -17.91
N VAL A 34 -41.09 -15.23 -18.90
CA VAL A 34 -40.70 -14.26 -19.92
C VAL A 34 -41.23 -12.90 -19.51
N VAL A 35 -40.38 -11.86 -19.58
CA VAL A 35 -40.80 -10.46 -19.63
C VAL A 35 -39.96 -9.78 -20.71
N GLN A 36 -40.64 -9.21 -21.72
CA GLN A 36 -40.03 -8.43 -22.80
C GLN A 36 -40.03 -6.93 -22.46
N SER A 37 -39.12 -6.17 -23.07
CA SER A 37 -39.25 -4.71 -23.27
C SER A 37 -38.37 -4.29 -24.46
N ASP A 38 -38.73 -3.20 -25.14
CA ASP A 38 -38.42 -2.98 -26.57
C ASP A 38 -37.85 -1.58 -26.90
N THR A 39 -37.17 -1.47 -28.06
CA THR A 39 -37.23 -0.42 -29.12
C THR A 39 -37.68 1.02 -28.74
N THR A 40 -36.97 2.15 -28.97
CA THR A 40 -35.71 2.51 -29.71
C THR A 40 -35.19 3.93 -29.29
N PRO A 41 -33.98 4.39 -29.71
CA PRO A 41 -33.38 5.68 -29.31
C PRO A 41 -33.55 6.84 -30.35
N PRO A 42 -33.00 8.04 -30.10
CA PRO A 42 -32.75 9.08 -31.12
C PRO A 42 -31.25 9.35 -31.42
N THR A 43 -30.98 10.25 -32.37
CA THR A 43 -29.75 10.28 -33.20
C THR A 43 -29.01 11.63 -33.20
N LEU A 44 -27.70 11.55 -33.53
CA LEU A 44 -26.74 12.59 -33.94
C LEU A 44 -27.28 13.94 -34.45
N THR A 45 -26.48 14.99 -34.26
CA THR A 45 -26.35 16.07 -35.26
C THR A 45 -24.89 16.56 -35.32
N ALA A 46 -24.35 16.75 -36.52
CA ALA A 46 -22.99 17.27 -36.74
C ALA A 46 -23.03 18.64 -37.43
N ARG A 47 -21.91 19.38 -37.40
CA ARG A 47 -21.69 20.52 -38.29
C ARG A 47 -20.21 20.66 -38.66
N THR A 48 -19.95 20.98 -39.92
CA THR A 48 -18.63 21.04 -40.55
C THR A 48 -18.43 22.42 -41.15
N THR A 49 -17.25 23.05 -40.98
CA THR A 49 -16.67 24.00 -41.94
C THR A 49 -15.17 24.22 -41.69
N THR A 50 -14.49 24.95 -42.60
CA THR A 50 -13.03 24.86 -42.86
C THR A 50 -12.46 26.29 -43.19
N PRO A 51 -11.18 26.52 -43.57
CA PRO A 51 -10.12 27.03 -42.65
C PRO A 51 -9.35 28.30 -43.13
N ALA A 52 -8.19 28.57 -42.49
CA ALA A 52 -7.02 29.38 -42.95
C ALA A 52 -7.15 30.92 -42.83
N PRO A 53 -6.05 31.73 -42.86
CA PRO A 53 -4.61 31.45 -43.11
C PRO A 53 -3.70 31.56 -41.85
N ILE A 54 -2.64 30.75 -41.67
CA ILE A 54 -1.28 30.83 -42.27
C ILE A 54 -0.55 32.16 -42.03
N PHE A 55 0.50 32.10 -41.19
CA PHE A 55 1.71 32.91 -41.32
C PHE A 55 2.94 32.03 -40.96
N ILE A 56 4.13 32.38 -41.46
CA ILE A 56 5.36 31.57 -41.39
C ILE A 56 6.53 32.38 -40.78
N PRO A 57 7.63 31.75 -40.32
CA PRO A 57 8.28 32.14 -39.07
C PRO A 57 9.52 33.02 -39.23
N SER A 58 10.13 33.41 -38.11
CA SER A 58 11.51 33.91 -38.05
C SER A 58 12.39 33.00 -37.19
N THR A 59 13.49 32.55 -37.78
CA THR A 59 14.52 31.68 -37.20
C THR A 59 15.67 32.48 -36.59
N VAL A 60 16.25 32.00 -35.49
CA VAL A 60 17.67 32.17 -35.18
C VAL A 60 18.23 30.88 -34.57
N ASP A 61 19.40 30.46 -35.04
CA ASP A 61 20.11 29.25 -34.60
C ASP A 61 20.93 29.47 -33.32
N LEU A 62 21.42 28.36 -32.71
CA LEU A 62 22.88 28.16 -32.48
C LEU A 62 23.22 26.75 -31.92
N THR A 63 23.88 25.97 -32.77
CA THR A 63 24.95 24.95 -32.56
C THR A 63 25.44 24.73 -31.11
N THR A 64 25.45 23.55 -30.46
CA THR A 64 25.92 22.17 -30.77
C THR A 64 27.44 21.91 -30.68
N ALA A 65 27.87 21.21 -29.61
CA ALA A 65 29.02 20.28 -29.48
C ALA A 65 28.94 19.61 -28.08
N SER A 66 29.08 18.31 -27.78
CA SER A 66 29.66 17.09 -28.39
C SER A 66 31.06 16.64 -27.90
N VAL A 67 31.12 16.11 -26.67
CA VAL A 67 31.57 14.73 -26.29
C VAL A 67 32.73 14.10 -27.11
N PRO A 68 33.87 13.68 -26.48
CA PRO A 68 34.03 12.25 -26.10
C PRO A 68 34.89 11.90 -24.83
N PRO A 69 34.63 10.75 -24.15
CA PRO A 69 35.45 10.26 -23.01
C PRO A 69 35.90 8.77 -23.04
N PRO A 70 37.10 8.45 -22.51
CA PRO A 70 37.49 7.13 -21.94
C PRO A 70 37.90 7.29 -20.44
N THR A 71 38.42 6.34 -19.64
CA THR A 71 38.98 4.97 -19.81
C THR A 71 38.39 3.98 -18.75
N SER A 72 39.17 3.08 -18.13
CA SER A 72 38.78 2.12 -17.08
C SER A 72 39.98 1.56 -16.28
N THR A 73 39.76 0.91 -15.12
CA THR A 73 40.70 -0.02 -14.43
C THR A 73 39.96 -0.91 -13.39
N THR A 74 40.48 -2.13 -13.12
CA THR A 74 40.03 -3.16 -12.13
C THR A 74 41.13 -4.25 -12.02
N PRO A 75 41.06 -5.32 -11.18
CA PRO A 75 40.49 -5.55 -9.84
C PRO A 75 41.55 -6.15 -8.83
N ALA A 76 41.13 -6.67 -7.65
CA ALA A 76 41.98 -7.48 -6.74
C ALA A 76 41.18 -8.61 -6.00
N THR A 77 41.85 -9.69 -5.56
CA THR A 77 41.26 -11.00 -5.08
C THR A 77 42.41 -11.91 -4.57
N ILE A 78 42.32 -12.93 -3.68
CA ILE A 78 41.21 -13.65 -2.99
C ILE A 78 41.05 -13.14 -1.52
N PRO A 79 41.20 -13.84 -0.34
CA PRO A 79 41.36 -15.27 0.08
C PRO A 79 40.14 -15.90 0.83
N PRO A 80 40.15 -17.21 1.22
CA PRO A 80 39.03 -17.88 1.91
C PRO A 80 39.32 -18.47 3.32
N THR A 81 38.28 -18.68 4.13
CA THR A 81 38.31 -19.49 5.38
C THR A 81 37.07 -20.41 5.50
N THR A 82 37.17 -21.44 6.33
CA THR A 82 36.26 -22.61 6.35
C THR A 82 35.14 -22.56 7.40
N THR A 83 34.07 -23.30 7.11
CA THR A 83 33.22 -24.09 8.04
C THR A 83 33.15 -23.70 9.52
N THR A 84 31.97 -23.28 9.99
CA THR A 84 31.23 -23.89 11.14
C THR A 84 29.82 -23.29 11.25
N SER A 85 28.82 -24.11 11.61
CA SER A 85 27.45 -23.67 11.89
C SER A 85 27.25 -23.33 13.37
N PRO A 86 26.60 -22.20 13.72
CA PRO A 86 26.05 -21.99 15.04
C PRO A 86 24.51 -21.99 15.03
N SER A 87 23.91 -22.93 15.76
CA SER A 87 22.56 -22.76 16.29
C SER A 87 22.61 -21.92 17.57
N THR A 88 21.65 -21.02 17.74
CA THR A 88 21.26 -20.43 19.05
C THR A 88 22.33 -19.69 19.87
N ILE A 89 22.24 -18.36 19.90
CA ILE A 89 22.16 -17.53 21.13
C ILE A 89 21.76 -16.10 20.71
N PHE A 90 21.04 -15.38 21.57
CA PHE A 90 20.63 -13.98 21.31
C PHE A 90 21.70 -13.04 21.88
N ALA A 91 22.76 -12.81 21.10
CA ALA A 91 23.85 -11.92 21.50
C ALA A 91 23.35 -10.46 21.63
N PRO A 92 23.72 -9.72 22.69
CA PRO A 92 23.55 -8.27 22.73
C PRO A 92 24.38 -7.62 21.61
N ILE A 93 23.87 -6.54 21.02
CA ILE A 93 24.67 -5.63 20.21
C ILE A 93 25.29 -4.62 21.19
N GLU A 94 26.60 -4.46 21.13
CA GLU A 94 27.31 -3.48 21.94
C GLU A 94 27.14 -2.08 21.35
N ASP A 95 26.74 -1.14 22.20
CA ASP A 95 26.98 0.28 22.05
C ASP A 95 27.32 0.81 23.46
N ALA A 96 28.31 1.68 23.57
CA ALA A 96 29.08 1.84 24.80
C ALA A 96 29.03 3.27 25.35
N SER A 97 28.33 3.46 26.46
CA SER A 97 28.78 4.43 27.46
C SER A 97 28.34 4.09 28.89
N THR A 98 29.35 3.92 29.73
CA THR A 98 29.46 4.15 31.19
C THR A 98 28.20 4.56 31.97
N GLY A 99 27.86 3.78 32.99
CA GLY A 99 26.90 4.14 34.04
C GLY A 99 26.64 2.98 35.01
N ASP A 100 26.99 3.14 36.28
CA ASP A 100 26.74 2.13 37.33
C ASP A 100 25.25 2.11 37.76
N GLY A 101 24.81 1.01 38.38
CA GLY A 101 23.48 0.93 39.00
C GLY A 101 22.46 0.01 38.32
N GLY A 102 22.80 -1.26 38.09
CA GLY A 102 21.83 -2.38 38.05
C GLY A 102 20.72 -2.37 36.98
N SER A 103 20.78 -1.49 35.98
CA SER A 103 19.70 -1.33 35.00
C SER A 103 19.60 -2.49 33.99
N SER A 104 18.37 -2.83 33.60
CA SER A 104 18.11 -3.91 32.63
C SER A 104 18.62 -3.54 31.24
N ARG A 105 19.24 -4.50 30.53
CA ARG A 105 19.69 -4.41 29.13
C ARG A 105 18.51 -4.35 28.14
N ARG A 106 17.68 -3.29 28.25
CA ARG A 106 16.55 -2.98 27.38
C ARG A 106 17.04 -2.15 26.19
N VAL A 107 16.53 -2.43 25.00
CA VAL A 107 16.84 -1.68 23.78
C VAL A 107 15.92 -0.46 23.69
N ARG A 108 16.47 0.74 23.43
CA ARG A 108 15.65 1.94 23.18
C ARG A 108 14.92 1.79 21.85
N ILE A 109 13.63 2.12 21.83
CA ILE A 109 12.80 2.15 20.62
C ILE A 109 11.96 3.42 20.57
N TYR A 110 11.57 3.80 19.36
CA TYR A 110 10.68 4.92 19.05
C TYR A 110 9.75 4.53 17.89
N VAL A 111 8.68 5.29 17.70
CA VAL A 111 7.77 5.15 16.55
C VAL A 111 8.12 6.15 15.45
N LEU A 112 8.29 5.67 14.22
CA LEU A 112 8.29 6.51 13.02
C LEU A 112 7.34 5.92 11.97
N SER A 113 6.34 6.70 11.55
CA SER A 113 5.38 6.34 10.49
C SER A 113 4.81 4.91 10.61
N ASP A 114 4.16 4.62 11.74
CA ASP A 114 3.58 3.31 12.10
C ASP A 114 4.59 2.14 12.29
N ARG A 115 5.89 2.42 12.41
CA ARG A 115 6.94 1.39 12.51
C ARG A 115 7.84 1.62 13.70
N PHE A 116 8.26 0.52 14.33
CA PHE A 116 9.32 0.55 15.33
C PHE A 116 10.69 0.76 14.69
N VAL A 117 11.42 1.71 15.24
CA VAL A 117 12.81 2.00 14.91
C VAL A 117 13.61 2.11 16.21
N PRO A 118 14.87 1.63 16.27
CA PRO A 118 15.51 0.71 15.34
C PRO A 118 14.87 -0.71 15.38
N HIS A 119 15.45 -1.66 14.65
CA HIS A 119 15.20 -3.11 14.82
C HIS A 119 13.75 -3.65 14.64
N GLY A 120 12.86 -2.95 13.92
CA GLY A 120 11.46 -3.38 13.72
C GLY A 120 11.22 -4.83 13.23
N HIS A 121 12.19 -5.43 12.51
CA HIS A 121 12.14 -6.86 12.17
C HIS A 121 12.44 -7.78 13.37
N ALA A 122 13.45 -7.46 14.19
CA ALA A 122 13.77 -8.22 15.40
C ALA A 122 12.63 -8.12 16.43
N ILE A 123 12.02 -6.94 16.56
CA ILE A 123 10.80 -6.72 17.36
C ILE A 123 9.64 -7.59 16.86
N SER A 124 9.42 -7.62 15.53
CA SER A 124 8.41 -8.50 14.91
C SER A 124 8.66 -10.00 15.17
N LYS A 125 9.93 -10.41 15.19
CA LYS A 125 10.34 -11.77 15.55
C LYS A 125 10.09 -12.05 17.03
N PHE A 126 10.54 -11.17 17.93
CA PHE A 126 10.32 -11.27 19.39
C PHE A 126 8.83 -11.42 19.73
N ILE A 127 7.97 -10.58 19.17
CA ILE A 127 6.51 -10.66 19.33
C ILE A 127 6.00 -12.03 18.86
N THR A 128 6.48 -12.52 17.72
CA THR A 128 6.12 -13.85 17.20
C THR A 128 6.61 -15.00 18.08
N GLU A 129 7.76 -14.89 18.74
CA GLU A 129 8.24 -15.91 19.68
C GLU A 129 7.42 -15.90 20.99
N LYS A 130 7.10 -14.73 21.54
CA LYS A 130 6.24 -14.63 22.74
C LYS A 130 4.81 -15.14 22.51
N MET A 131 4.28 -15.04 21.29
CA MET A 131 3.04 -15.70 20.85
C MET A 131 3.12 -17.23 20.71
N LYS A 132 4.34 -17.83 20.75
CA LYS A 132 4.55 -19.29 20.85
C LYS A 132 4.87 -19.74 22.28
N GLU A 133 5.30 -18.83 23.15
CA GLU A 133 5.62 -19.11 24.56
C GLU A 133 4.35 -19.25 25.41
N ARG A 134 3.30 -18.49 25.07
CA ARG A 134 1.96 -18.64 25.63
C ARG A 134 0.92 -18.45 24.53
N GLN A 135 0.15 -19.49 24.22
CA GLN A 135 -1.05 -19.40 23.40
C GLN A 135 -2.30 -19.23 24.29
N TYR A 136 -3.43 -18.90 23.66
CA TYR A 136 -4.74 -18.94 24.30
C TYR A 136 -5.66 -19.91 23.55
N LYS A 137 -6.41 -20.74 24.29
CA LYS A 137 -7.27 -21.82 23.75
C LYS A 137 -8.32 -21.28 22.77
N GLU A 138 -9.09 -20.27 23.19
CA GLU A 138 -10.05 -19.57 22.32
C GLU A 138 -9.38 -18.49 21.44
N GLY A 139 -8.04 -18.44 21.42
CA GLY A 139 -7.22 -17.47 20.69
C GLY A 139 -7.17 -17.67 19.18
N TYR A 140 -8.22 -18.16 18.53
CA TYR A 140 -8.28 -18.29 17.06
C TYR A 140 -8.35 -16.93 16.33
N THR A 141 -8.40 -15.80 17.05
CA THR A 141 -8.27 -14.43 16.55
C THR A 141 -7.72 -13.52 17.65
N TRP A 142 -6.95 -12.47 17.29
CA TRP A 142 -6.31 -11.56 18.26
C TRP A 142 -7.29 -10.97 19.29
N SER A 143 -8.48 -10.55 18.86
CA SER A 143 -9.54 -9.99 19.73
C SER A 143 -10.34 -11.02 20.53
N LYS A 144 -9.97 -12.31 20.46
CA LYS A 144 -10.50 -13.39 21.30
C LYS A 144 -9.50 -13.86 22.36
N ILE A 145 -8.29 -13.30 22.37
CA ILE A 145 -7.32 -13.51 23.45
C ILE A 145 -7.81 -12.78 24.70
N ASP A 146 -7.62 -13.39 25.86
CA ASP A 146 -8.02 -12.78 27.13
C ASP A 146 -7.09 -11.61 27.53
N LYS A 147 -7.59 -10.73 28.42
CA LYS A 147 -6.83 -9.57 28.88
C LYS A 147 -5.50 -9.95 29.54
N HIS A 148 -5.45 -11.03 30.34
CA HIS A 148 -4.23 -11.43 31.05
C HIS A 148 -3.16 -12.00 30.09
N THR A 149 -3.54 -12.65 28.99
CA THR A 149 -2.60 -13.03 27.93
C THR A 149 -2.12 -11.83 27.10
N HIS A 150 -2.98 -10.84 26.82
CA HIS A 150 -2.54 -9.56 26.23
C HIS A 150 -1.56 -8.81 27.16
N ASP A 151 -1.90 -8.68 28.44
CA ASP A 151 -1.04 -8.05 29.46
C ASP A 151 0.29 -8.81 29.64
N PHE A 152 0.27 -10.15 29.51
CA PHE A 152 1.49 -10.96 29.47
C PHE A 152 2.39 -10.56 28.30
N TYR A 153 1.88 -10.53 27.05
CA TYR A 153 2.69 -10.13 25.90
C TYR A 153 3.24 -8.70 26.04
N TRP A 154 2.45 -7.76 26.58
CA TRP A 154 2.86 -6.37 26.79
C TRP A 154 3.90 -6.21 27.90
N ARG A 155 3.74 -6.95 29.01
CA ARG A 155 4.73 -7.03 30.10
C ARG A 155 6.03 -7.65 29.62
N GLU A 156 5.97 -8.73 28.84
CA GLU A 156 7.16 -9.33 28.23
C GLU A 156 7.84 -8.36 27.26
N PHE A 157 7.10 -7.65 26.41
CA PHE A 157 7.67 -6.61 25.54
C PHE A 157 8.39 -5.51 26.34
N LYS A 158 7.78 -5.03 27.44
CA LYS A 158 8.41 -4.06 28.35
C LYS A 158 9.66 -4.56 29.08
N LYS A 159 9.94 -5.87 29.15
CA LYS A 159 11.21 -6.39 29.71
C LYS A 159 12.42 -6.19 28.79
N TYR A 160 12.21 -6.10 27.47
CA TYR A 160 13.30 -6.08 26.48
C TYR A 160 13.45 -4.75 25.75
N TYR A 161 12.41 -3.90 25.75
CA TYR A 161 12.41 -2.61 25.05
C TYR A 161 12.01 -1.47 25.98
N TYR A 162 12.54 -0.26 25.76
CA TYR A 162 12.18 0.95 26.51
C TYR A 162 12.01 2.18 25.61
N TRP A 163 11.27 3.16 26.10
CA TRP A 163 10.87 4.39 25.43
C TRP A 163 10.62 5.50 26.49
N PRO A 164 10.64 6.78 26.11
CA PRO A 164 10.16 7.88 26.97
C PRO A 164 8.67 7.71 27.33
N ILE A 165 8.24 8.15 28.51
CA ILE A 165 6.85 7.93 28.98
C ILE A 165 5.81 8.67 28.11
N GLU A 166 6.23 9.78 27.51
CA GLU A 166 5.52 10.60 26.54
C GLU A 166 5.14 9.79 25.29
N GLU A 167 5.95 8.79 24.91
CA GLU A 167 5.71 7.93 23.75
C GLU A 167 4.82 6.70 24.06
N ASP A 168 4.48 6.39 25.33
CA ASP A 168 3.86 5.08 25.67
C ASP A 168 2.57 4.81 24.89
N ASN A 169 1.70 5.83 24.73
CA ASN A 169 0.46 5.70 23.94
C ASN A 169 0.74 5.37 22.46
N ALA A 170 1.75 6.00 21.84
CA ALA A 170 2.13 5.77 20.45
C ALA A 170 2.78 4.39 20.27
N ILE A 171 3.73 4.04 21.15
CA ILE A 171 4.41 2.74 21.18
C ILE A 171 3.39 1.61 21.36
N LYS A 172 2.44 1.77 22.29
CA LYS A 172 1.38 0.79 22.58
C LYS A 172 0.39 0.64 21.43
N ALA A 173 0.01 1.73 20.76
CA ALA A 173 -0.87 1.69 19.59
C ALA A 173 -0.20 0.96 18.41
N VAL A 174 1.07 1.26 18.12
CA VAL A 174 1.86 0.55 17.09
C VAL A 174 2.12 -0.90 17.50
N TRP A 175 2.39 -1.17 18.78
CA TRP A 175 2.54 -2.53 19.30
C TRP A 175 1.29 -3.37 19.06
N GLU A 176 0.10 -2.86 19.41
CA GLU A 176 -1.14 -3.62 19.26
C GLU A 176 -1.47 -3.85 17.77
N LYS A 177 -1.22 -2.86 16.91
CA LYS A 177 -1.33 -2.94 15.45
C LYS A 177 -0.39 -3.99 14.84
N VAL A 178 0.88 -4.01 15.28
CA VAL A 178 1.89 -4.99 14.87
C VAL A 178 1.54 -6.40 15.38
N CYS A 179 1.14 -6.54 16.63
CA CYS A 179 0.71 -7.80 17.23
C CYS A 179 -0.52 -8.38 16.52
N ARG A 180 -1.60 -7.60 16.37
CA ARG A 180 -2.82 -7.97 15.64
C ARG A 180 -2.51 -8.45 14.23
N GLY A 181 -1.65 -7.72 13.51
CA GLY A 181 -1.23 -8.06 12.16
C GLY A 181 -0.37 -9.33 12.06
N HIS A 182 0.56 -9.55 12.98
CA HIS A 182 1.38 -10.78 13.00
C HIS A 182 0.60 -12.00 13.48
N TYR A 183 -0.26 -11.86 14.48
CA TYR A 183 -1.05 -12.95 15.05
C TYR A 183 -1.94 -13.61 13.99
N SER A 184 -2.76 -12.82 13.29
CA SER A 184 -3.59 -13.32 12.18
C SER A 184 -2.75 -13.88 11.02
N ARG A 185 -1.62 -13.25 10.68
CA ARG A 185 -0.71 -13.75 9.63
C ARG A 185 -0.08 -15.10 10.00
N ASN A 186 0.28 -15.28 11.27
CA ASN A 186 0.86 -16.50 11.80
C ASN A 186 -0.15 -17.65 11.84
N LEU A 187 -1.34 -17.44 12.41
CA LEU A 187 -2.44 -18.41 12.39
C LEU A 187 -2.77 -18.86 10.94
N CYS A 188 -2.96 -17.91 10.02
CA CYS A 188 -3.21 -18.24 8.61
C CYS A 188 -2.04 -18.97 7.93
N ARG A 189 -0.78 -18.75 8.37
CA ARG A 189 0.39 -19.49 7.87
C ARG A 189 0.41 -20.92 8.40
N TRP A 190 0.16 -21.12 9.69
CA TRP A 190 0.14 -22.45 10.31
C TRP A 190 -1.00 -23.31 9.78
N HIS A 191 -2.22 -22.76 9.67
CA HIS A 191 -3.37 -23.44 9.04
C HIS A 191 -3.11 -23.86 7.59
N LYS A 192 -2.47 -22.98 6.79
CA LYS A 192 -2.05 -23.30 5.41
C LYS A 192 -0.93 -24.34 5.34
N SER A 193 -0.08 -24.43 6.36
CA SER A 193 0.96 -25.47 6.46
C SER A 193 0.34 -26.83 6.80
N TYR A 194 -0.56 -26.85 7.79
CA TYR A 194 -1.31 -28.04 8.21
C TYR A 194 -2.10 -28.64 7.03
N LYS A 195 -2.87 -27.83 6.31
CA LYS A 195 -3.62 -28.25 5.11
C LYS A 195 -2.77 -28.78 3.95
N LYS A 196 -1.44 -28.68 4.02
CA LYS A 196 -0.49 -29.25 3.05
C LYS A 196 0.31 -30.45 3.56
N THR A 197 0.33 -30.69 4.86
CA THR A 197 1.31 -31.60 5.49
C THR A 197 0.73 -32.53 6.55
N GLY A 198 -0.50 -32.28 7.01
CA GLY A 198 -1.11 -32.96 8.17
C GLY A 198 -0.45 -32.62 9.52
N LYS A 199 0.62 -31.82 9.54
CA LYS A 199 1.45 -31.60 10.74
C LYS A 199 1.15 -30.24 11.38
N LYS A 200 0.75 -30.26 12.65
CA LYS A 200 0.67 -29.05 13.50
C LYS A 200 2.09 -28.58 13.89
N PRO A 201 2.27 -27.31 14.28
CA PRO A 201 3.55 -26.87 14.82
C PRO A 201 3.83 -27.57 16.16
N VAL A 202 5.06 -28.05 16.36
CA VAL A 202 5.47 -28.85 17.55
C VAL A 202 5.20 -28.14 18.88
N TRP A 203 5.33 -26.82 18.90
CA TRP A 203 5.14 -25.96 20.07
C TRP A 203 3.68 -25.58 20.36
N VAL A 204 2.69 -26.05 19.57
CA VAL A 204 1.26 -25.92 19.93
C VAL A 204 0.78 -27.20 20.60
N GLU A 205 0.26 -27.08 21.81
CA GLU A 205 -0.43 -28.14 22.53
C GLU A 205 -1.66 -28.66 21.76
N ASP A 206 -1.92 -29.97 21.87
CA ASP A 206 -2.96 -30.67 21.12
C ASP A 206 -4.37 -30.10 21.39
N GLU A 207 -4.70 -29.78 22.65
CA GLU A 207 -6.00 -29.19 23.00
C GLU A 207 -6.22 -27.82 22.34
N ILE A 208 -5.21 -26.95 22.40
CA ILE A 208 -5.26 -25.60 21.79
C ILE A 208 -5.36 -25.71 20.27
N TRP A 209 -4.57 -26.61 19.65
CA TRP A 209 -4.64 -26.83 18.22
C TRP A 209 -6.00 -27.37 17.77
N ASN A 210 -6.59 -28.30 18.52
CA ASN A 210 -7.89 -28.88 18.22
C ASN A 210 -9.01 -27.83 18.31
N LYS A 211 -8.97 -26.91 19.30
CA LYS A 211 -9.93 -25.79 19.38
C LYS A 211 -9.78 -24.79 18.24
N TRP A 212 -8.56 -24.50 17.78
CA TRP A 212 -8.36 -23.67 16.59
C TRP A 212 -8.83 -24.37 15.30
N LEU A 213 -8.64 -25.69 15.21
CA LEU A 213 -9.10 -26.51 14.09
C LEU A 213 -10.63 -26.62 14.03
N GLU A 214 -11.30 -26.75 15.18
CA GLU A 214 -12.76 -26.67 15.34
C GLU A 214 -13.31 -25.35 14.77
N HIS A 215 -12.76 -24.21 15.20
CA HIS A 215 -13.13 -22.90 14.64
C HIS A 215 -12.90 -22.83 13.12
N TRP A 216 -11.76 -23.29 12.61
CA TRP A 216 -11.45 -23.30 11.18
C TRP A 216 -12.29 -24.27 10.35
N ASN A 217 -12.99 -25.20 10.99
CA ASN A 217 -13.92 -26.15 10.38
C ASN A 217 -15.38 -25.69 10.43
N THR A 218 -15.70 -24.57 11.10
CA THR A 218 -17.04 -23.96 11.04
C THR A 218 -17.40 -23.52 9.61
N GLU A 219 -18.68 -23.64 9.25
CA GLU A 219 -19.15 -23.18 7.94
C GLU A 219 -19.06 -21.66 7.79
N GLU A 220 -19.19 -20.89 8.88
CA GLU A 220 -18.93 -19.45 8.89
C GLU A 220 -17.50 -19.12 8.42
N PHE A 221 -16.49 -19.79 9.00
CA PHE A 221 -15.09 -19.59 8.63
C PHE A 221 -14.84 -20.05 7.19
N LYS A 222 -15.36 -21.21 6.79
CA LYS A 222 -15.25 -21.73 5.41
C LYS A 222 -15.88 -20.76 4.41
N HIS A 223 -17.09 -20.29 4.65
CA HIS A 223 -17.80 -19.32 3.82
C HIS A 223 -17.02 -18.01 3.72
N LYS A 224 -16.64 -17.41 4.85
CA LYS A 224 -15.86 -16.15 4.87
C LYS A 224 -14.50 -16.28 4.19
N SER A 225 -13.85 -17.44 4.30
CA SER A 225 -12.61 -17.76 3.58
C SER A 225 -12.84 -17.95 2.07
N LYS A 226 -13.94 -18.60 1.66
CA LYS A 226 -14.34 -18.80 0.25
C LYS A 226 -14.67 -17.46 -0.40
N GLN A 227 -15.56 -16.66 0.20
CA GLN A 227 -15.91 -15.33 -0.27
C GLN A 227 -14.69 -14.40 -0.31
N GLY A 228 -13.86 -14.42 0.74
CA GLY A 228 -12.59 -13.70 0.76
C GLY A 228 -11.60 -14.15 -0.34
N SER A 229 -11.78 -15.34 -0.93
CA SER A 229 -11.01 -15.78 -2.09
C SER A 229 -11.64 -15.40 -3.42
N ILE A 230 -12.97 -15.46 -3.53
CA ILE A 230 -13.72 -14.94 -4.69
C ILE A 230 -13.41 -13.44 -4.86
N ASN A 231 -13.46 -12.65 -3.79
CA ASN A 231 -13.14 -11.23 -3.78
C ASN A 231 -11.66 -10.89 -4.10
N ARG A 232 -10.75 -11.88 -4.13
CA ARG A 232 -9.36 -11.72 -4.60
C ARG A 232 -9.17 -12.13 -6.06
N CYS A 233 -10.12 -12.88 -6.61
CA CYS A 233 -10.11 -13.36 -7.99
C CYS A 233 -11.16 -12.65 -8.87
N SER A 234 -11.96 -11.74 -8.30
CA SER A 234 -13.08 -11.07 -8.97
C SER A 234 -12.62 -9.99 -9.95
N GLU A 235 -13.13 -10.06 -11.17
CA GLU A 235 -12.75 -9.19 -12.28
C GLU A 235 -13.29 -7.75 -12.08
N THR A 236 -12.48 -6.90 -11.45
CA THR A 236 -12.88 -5.54 -11.05
C THR A 236 -12.81 -4.53 -12.22
N GLY A 237 -12.42 -5.00 -13.41
CA GLY A 237 -12.47 -4.26 -14.67
C GLY A 237 -13.66 -4.61 -15.57
N GLY A 238 -14.60 -5.46 -15.11
CA GLY A 238 -15.64 -6.05 -15.97
C GLY A 238 -15.22 -7.42 -16.52
N ASN A 239 -16.15 -8.11 -17.20
CA ASN A 239 -15.93 -9.47 -17.72
C ASN A 239 -14.73 -9.50 -18.69
N GLY A 240 -13.82 -10.45 -18.49
CA GLY A 240 -12.58 -10.58 -19.25
C GLY A 240 -11.48 -9.59 -18.82
N GLY A 241 -11.74 -8.71 -17.86
CA GLY A 241 -10.75 -7.79 -17.29
C GLY A 241 -9.72 -8.48 -16.37
N GLY A 242 -9.99 -9.72 -15.94
CA GLY A 242 -9.09 -10.49 -15.10
C GLY A 242 -8.92 -9.95 -13.68
N ILE A 243 -8.03 -10.62 -12.93
CA ILE A 243 -7.55 -10.13 -11.63
C ILE A 243 -6.67 -8.90 -11.88
N SER A 244 -7.01 -7.76 -11.29
CA SER A 244 -6.28 -6.48 -11.45
C SER A 244 -4.78 -6.63 -11.20
N ARG A 245 -3.95 -6.05 -12.09
CA ARG A 245 -2.49 -6.17 -12.07
C ARG A 245 -1.83 -4.81 -11.83
N HIS A 246 -0.55 -4.82 -11.44
CA HIS A 246 0.32 -3.64 -11.43
C HIS A 246 1.81 -4.07 -11.57
N LEU A 247 2.63 -3.20 -12.14
CA LEU A 247 4.10 -3.32 -12.25
C LEU A 247 4.85 -2.72 -11.05
N GLY A 248 4.18 -1.93 -10.20
CA GLY A 248 4.82 -1.18 -9.09
C GLY A 248 5.59 -2.02 -8.05
N GLY A 249 5.50 -3.35 -8.09
CA GLY A 249 6.29 -4.25 -7.26
C GLY A 249 5.95 -4.14 -5.77
N SER A 250 6.98 -4.09 -4.93
CA SER A 250 6.85 -3.97 -3.47
C SER A 250 6.89 -2.54 -2.93
N LYS A 251 7.17 -1.54 -3.77
CA LYS A 251 7.11 -0.11 -3.40
C LYS A 251 5.66 0.36 -3.38
N SER A 252 5.31 1.18 -2.40
CA SER A 252 4.02 1.86 -2.33
C SER A 252 3.90 2.95 -3.41
N PHE A 253 2.67 3.34 -3.73
CA PHE A 253 2.39 4.44 -4.67
C PHE A 253 3.01 5.78 -4.21
N VAL A 254 3.13 5.99 -2.89
CA VAL A 254 3.80 7.17 -2.31
C VAL A 254 5.32 7.12 -2.56
N GLU A 255 5.96 5.96 -2.43
CA GLU A 255 7.38 5.80 -2.79
C GLU A 255 7.62 6.00 -4.29
N HIS A 256 6.72 5.52 -5.15
CA HIS A 256 6.78 5.82 -6.59
C HIS A 256 6.58 7.32 -6.89
N ALA A 257 5.69 8.01 -6.18
CA ALA A 257 5.52 9.45 -6.31
C ALA A 257 6.79 10.22 -5.89
N ILE A 258 7.44 9.82 -4.79
CA ILE A 258 8.70 10.42 -4.34
C ILE A 258 9.83 10.19 -5.36
N ASP A 259 9.94 8.98 -5.93
CA ASP A 259 10.93 8.68 -6.96
C ASP A 259 10.65 9.43 -8.28
N LEU A 260 9.37 9.55 -8.68
CA LEU A 260 8.95 10.33 -9.83
C LEU A 260 9.22 11.82 -9.64
N LYS A 261 8.94 12.40 -8.46
CA LYS A 261 9.24 13.81 -8.16
C LYS A 261 10.74 14.13 -8.33
N LYS A 262 11.62 13.21 -7.93
CA LYS A 262 13.08 13.34 -8.17
C LYS A 262 13.46 13.20 -9.63
N THR A 263 12.78 12.32 -10.37
CA THR A 263 13.09 12.02 -11.79
C THR A 263 12.59 13.12 -12.74
N LEU A 264 11.40 13.66 -12.48
CA LEU A 264 10.70 14.65 -13.30
C LEU A 264 10.98 16.10 -12.86
N GLN A 265 11.58 16.29 -11.69
CA GLN A 265 11.84 17.59 -11.02
C GLN A 265 10.60 18.47 -10.75
N ARG A 266 9.40 17.96 -11.05
CA ARG A 266 8.08 18.54 -10.71
C ARG A 266 7.28 17.59 -9.82
N THR A 267 6.19 18.08 -9.24
CA THR A 267 5.18 17.19 -8.63
C THR A 267 4.62 16.24 -9.71
N PRO A 268 4.58 14.92 -9.46
CA PRO A 268 3.98 13.96 -10.39
C PRO A 268 2.47 14.02 -10.31
N THR A 269 1.81 13.86 -11.46
CA THR A 269 0.36 13.73 -11.57
C THR A 269 -0.09 12.31 -11.19
N ALA A 270 -1.38 12.15 -10.96
CA ALA A 270 -2.05 10.86 -10.91
C ALA A 270 -1.71 10.00 -12.15
N PHE A 271 -1.66 10.61 -13.34
CA PHE A 271 -1.32 9.90 -14.57
C PHE A 271 0.15 9.45 -14.64
N ASP A 272 1.12 10.25 -14.18
CA ASP A 272 2.53 9.82 -14.10
C ASP A 272 2.67 8.56 -13.22
N ILE A 273 2.01 8.58 -12.06
CA ILE A 273 2.02 7.49 -11.07
C ILE A 273 1.33 6.25 -11.63
N PHE A 274 0.20 6.43 -12.32
CA PHE A 274 -0.50 5.37 -13.02
C PHE A 274 0.39 4.73 -14.11
N CYS A 275 0.95 5.52 -15.03
CA CYS A 275 1.83 5.06 -16.08
C CYS A 275 3.02 4.27 -15.51
N LYS A 276 3.68 4.81 -14.47
CA LYS A 276 4.79 4.15 -13.75
C LYS A 276 4.43 2.79 -13.16
N THR A 277 3.16 2.55 -12.85
CA THR A 277 2.71 1.39 -12.07
C THR A 277 1.77 0.43 -12.79
N HIS A 278 1.15 0.81 -13.92
CA HIS A 278 0.16 0.03 -14.65
C HIS A 278 0.39 -0.02 -16.17
N VAL A 279 1.37 0.72 -16.70
CA VAL A 279 1.74 0.75 -18.12
C VAL A 279 3.23 0.38 -18.25
N ASN A 280 3.60 -0.33 -19.32
CA ASN A 280 5.00 -0.65 -19.59
C ASN A 280 5.71 0.50 -20.34
N LYS A 281 6.98 0.32 -20.71
CA LYS A 281 7.75 1.33 -21.47
C LYS A 281 7.28 1.53 -22.93
N GLU A 282 6.33 0.73 -23.41
CA GLU A 282 5.86 0.67 -24.79
C GLU A 282 4.43 1.26 -24.91
N GLY A 283 3.91 1.91 -23.85
CA GLY A 283 2.53 2.41 -23.80
C GLY A 283 1.46 1.34 -23.55
N LYS A 284 1.87 0.09 -23.24
CA LYS A 284 0.96 -1.05 -23.08
C LYS A 284 0.56 -1.28 -21.62
N GLY A 285 -0.74 -1.32 -21.36
CA GLY A 285 -1.34 -1.62 -20.06
C GLY A 285 -1.10 -3.05 -19.58
N VAL A 286 -1.06 -3.25 -18.26
CA VAL A 286 -0.91 -4.57 -17.60
C VAL A 286 -2.11 -5.51 -17.75
N ASP A 287 -3.29 -4.93 -17.95
CA ASP A 287 -4.57 -5.57 -18.20
C ASP A 287 -5.44 -4.64 -19.08
N SER A 288 -6.59 -5.11 -19.55
CA SER A 288 -7.44 -4.34 -20.48
C SER A 288 -8.00 -3.06 -19.86
N ARG A 289 -8.23 -3.04 -18.53
CA ARG A 289 -8.61 -1.82 -17.82
C ARG A 289 -7.46 -0.80 -17.82
N ALA A 290 -6.23 -1.24 -17.55
CA ALA A 290 -5.08 -0.36 -17.58
C ALA A 290 -4.86 0.27 -18.98
N GLN A 291 -5.08 -0.49 -20.05
CA GLN A 291 -5.03 0.06 -21.41
C GLN A 291 -6.15 1.10 -21.63
N ALA A 292 -7.41 0.77 -21.29
CA ALA A 292 -8.54 1.68 -21.50
C ALA A 292 -8.38 3.04 -20.80
N VAL A 293 -7.81 3.06 -19.58
CA VAL A 293 -7.52 4.32 -18.85
C VAL A 293 -6.40 5.12 -19.51
N TYR A 294 -5.36 4.44 -20.04
CA TYR A 294 -4.29 5.09 -20.78
C TYR A 294 -4.80 5.71 -22.10
N ASP A 295 -5.56 4.94 -22.87
CA ASP A 295 -6.13 5.36 -24.15
C ASP A 295 -7.16 6.49 -23.99
N ALA A 296 -7.91 6.51 -22.88
CA ALA A 296 -8.83 7.60 -22.54
C ALA A 296 -8.09 8.89 -22.18
N MET A 297 -7.08 8.81 -21.32
CA MET A 297 -6.26 9.97 -20.95
C MET A 297 -5.56 10.57 -22.17
N GLN A 298 -4.99 9.74 -23.05
CA GLN A 298 -4.31 10.18 -24.26
C GLN A 298 -5.26 10.99 -25.16
N LYS A 299 -6.50 10.52 -25.36
CA LYS A 299 -7.53 11.25 -26.12
C LYS A 299 -7.95 12.57 -25.48
N MET A 300 -8.04 12.63 -24.14
CA MET A 300 -8.35 13.87 -23.42
C MET A 300 -7.25 14.93 -23.61
N VAL A 301 -5.98 14.52 -23.52
CA VAL A 301 -4.83 15.40 -23.76
C VAL A 301 -4.76 15.85 -25.22
N GLU A 302 -5.04 14.97 -26.18
CA GLU A 302 -5.11 15.31 -27.61
C GLU A 302 -6.24 16.30 -27.93
N ALA A 303 -7.45 16.07 -27.40
CA ALA A 303 -8.58 16.97 -27.58
C ALA A 303 -8.33 18.35 -26.95
N ALA A 304 -7.79 18.39 -25.72
CA ALA A 304 -7.41 19.63 -25.05
C ALA A 304 -6.35 20.41 -25.86
N SER A 305 -5.35 19.70 -26.40
CA SER A 305 -4.30 20.31 -27.24
C SER A 305 -4.85 20.92 -28.53
N GLN A 306 -5.94 20.38 -29.08
CA GLN A 306 -6.63 20.96 -30.24
C GLN A 306 -7.43 22.22 -29.86
N THR A 307 -8.12 22.22 -28.71
CA THR A 307 -8.88 23.40 -28.24
C THR A 307 -8.00 24.58 -27.84
N LEU A 308 -6.73 24.35 -27.48
CA LEU A 308 -5.78 25.42 -27.19
C LEU A 308 -5.21 26.14 -28.43
N SER A 309 -5.65 25.76 -29.64
CA SER A 309 -5.23 26.39 -30.90
C SER A 309 -6.15 27.55 -31.35
N ASP A 310 -7.15 27.93 -30.56
CA ASP A 310 -8.23 28.87 -30.92
C ASP A 310 -8.28 30.09 -29.97
N ASP A 311 -7.29 30.98 -30.12
CA ASP A 311 -7.07 32.35 -29.56
C ASP A 311 -7.38 32.63 -28.06
N SER A 312 -7.72 31.60 -27.29
CA SER A 312 -8.06 31.71 -25.86
C SER A 312 -6.84 31.42 -24.99
N GLN A 313 -6.63 32.22 -23.94
CA GLN A 313 -5.54 32.00 -22.97
C GLN A 313 -5.61 30.56 -22.41
N PRO A 314 -4.49 29.79 -22.45
CA PRO A 314 -4.50 28.40 -22.05
C PRO A 314 -4.75 28.28 -20.54
N SER A 315 -5.94 27.80 -20.18
CA SER A 315 -6.19 27.31 -18.83
C SER A 315 -5.21 26.15 -18.55
N PRO A 316 -4.54 26.13 -17.39
CA PRO A 316 -3.65 25.02 -17.04
C PRO A 316 -4.42 23.70 -17.07
N LEU A 317 -4.00 22.76 -17.92
CA LEU A 317 -4.70 21.49 -18.09
C LEU A 317 -4.62 20.68 -16.79
N ASP A 318 -5.77 20.50 -16.14
CA ASP A 318 -5.88 19.69 -14.92
C ASP A 318 -5.82 18.20 -15.27
N MET A 319 -4.58 17.73 -15.37
CA MET A 319 -4.24 16.33 -15.63
C MET A 319 -4.76 15.37 -14.54
N ASP A 320 -5.00 15.86 -13.31
CA ASP A 320 -5.50 15.03 -12.23
C ASP A 320 -7.04 14.92 -12.29
N ALA A 321 -7.75 15.98 -12.69
CA ALA A 321 -9.18 15.90 -13.03
C ALA A 321 -9.44 15.02 -14.27
N MET A 322 -8.66 15.19 -15.35
CA MET A 322 -8.73 14.32 -16.53
C MET A 322 -8.49 12.85 -16.16
N TYR A 323 -7.50 12.57 -15.29
CA TYR A 323 -7.25 11.21 -14.81
C TYR A 323 -8.41 10.66 -13.95
N LEU A 324 -9.05 11.51 -13.14
CA LEU A 324 -10.20 11.11 -12.34
C LEU A 324 -11.37 10.67 -13.24
N GLU A 325 -11.64 11.39 -14.33
CA GLU A 325 -12.63 10.99 -15.33
C GLU A 325 -12.20 9.69 -16.05
N ALA A 326 -11.02 9.69 -16.68
CA ALA A 326 -10.50 8.56 -17.47
C ALA A 326 -10.39 7.24 -16.67
N SER A 327 -10.15 7.31 -15.35
CA SER A 327 -10.05 6.13 -14.48
C SER A 327 -11.40 5.54 -14.04
N GLY A 328 -12.51 6.23 -14.34
CA GLY A 328 -13.88 5.86 -14.00
C GLY A 328 -14.38 6.46 -12.68
N GLY A 329 -13.84 7.60 -12.26
CA GLY A 329 -14.25 8.36 -11.07
C GLY A 329 -13.86 7.73 -9.73
N GLU A 330 -14.37 8.32 -8.64
CA GLU A 330 -14.28 7.71 -7.32
C GLU A 330 -15.14 6.44 -7.24
N LYS A 331 -14.57 5.37 -6.66
CA LYS A 331 -15.34 4.22 -6.18
C LYS A 331 -14.98 3.85 -4.74
N LYS A 332 -15.79 4.33 -3.78
CA LYS A 332 -15.67 4.10 -2.33
C LYS A 332 -14.39 4.70 -1.72
N LYS A 333 -14.24 6.02 -1.83
CA LYS A 333 -13.08 6.84 -1.41
C LYS A 333 -11.74 6.32 -1.94
N ARG A 334 -11.74 5.92 -3.22
CA ARG A 334 -10.60 5.40 -3.97
C ARG A 334 -10.73 5.73 -5.45
N VAL A 335 -9.61 6.10 -6.06
CA VAL A 335 -9.43 6.19 -7.51
C VAL A 335 -8.63 4.95 -7.95
N TYR A 336 -8.89 4.44 -9.15
CA TYR A 336 -8.11 3.33 -9.70
C TYR A 336 -6.65 3.75 -9.93
N GLY A 337 -5.72 2.80 -10.02
CA GLY A 337 -4.30 3.09 -10.31
C GLY A 337 -3.45 3.67 -9.17
N LEU A 338 -4.04 4.36 -8.17
CA LEU A 338 -3.31 5.19 -7.20
C LEU A 338 -3.22 4.64 -5.76
N GLY A 339 -3.98 3.59 -5.44
CA GLY A 339 -3.98 2.97 -4.12
C GLY A 339 -4.37 3.95 -3.00
N SER A 340 -3.53 4.07 -1.97
CA SER A 340 -3.74 5.01 -0.85
C SER A 340 -3.27 6.44 -1.14
N HIS A 341 -2.51 6.68 -2.20
CA HIS A 341 -1.99 8.01 -2.50
C HIS A 341 -3.05 8.93 -3.13
N ALA A 342 -4.14 8.37 -3.68
CA ALA A 342 -5.30 9.13 -4.15
C ALA A 342 -5.78 10.16 -3.11
N LEU A 343 -5.79 9.80 -1.81
CA LEU A 343 -6.23 10.66 -0.71
C LEU A 343 -5.40 11.96 -0.58
N SER A 344 -4.14 11.94 -1.03
CA SER A 344 -3.24 13.11 -1.05
C SER A 344 -3.41 14.00 -2.29
N LEU A 345 -4.11 13.52 -3.33
CA LEU A 345 -4.32 14.25 -4.60
C LEU A 345 -5.75 14.81 -4.69
N TYR A 346 -6.75 14.04 -4.24
CA TYR A 346 -8.18 14.38 -4.37
C TYR A 346 -8.84 14.68 -3.01
N GLN A 347 -8.12 15.36 -2.10
CA GLN A 347 -8.56 15.58 -0.72
C GLN A 347 -9.93 16.28 -0.64
N GLU A 348 -10.19 17.26 -1.52
CA GLU A 348 -11.48 17.96 -1.61
C GLU A 348 -12.60 17.05 -2.14
N SER A 349 -12.34 16.27 -3.19
CA SER A 349 -13.31 15.32 -3.77
C SER A 349 -13.79 14.29 -2.73
N PHE A 350 -12.89 13.79 -1.88
CA PHE A 350 -13.24 12.88 -0.79
C PHE A 350 -13.97 13.57 0.39
N SER A 351 -13.98 14.90 0.46
CA SER A 351 -14.53 15.69 1.56
C SER A 351 -15.92 16.26 1.29
N GLY A 352 -16.37 16.30 0.02
CA GLY A 352 -17.68 16.80 -0.39
C GLY A 352 -18.92 16.12 0.25
N ALA A 353 -18.74 15.03 1.00
CA ALA A 353 -19.79 14.40 1.78
C ALA A 353 -20.08 15.10 3.14
N ILE A 354 -19.29 16.07 3.58
CA ILE A 354 -19.47 16.77 4.87
C ILE A 354 -20.42 17.97 4.76
N LEU A 355 -20.50 18.62 3.60
CA LEU A 355 -21.36 19.80 3.37
C LEU A 355 -22.85 19.46 3.15
N ALA A 356 -23.21 18.18 3.17
CA ALA A 356 -24.59 17.69 3.03
C ALA A 356 -25.27 17.40 4.39
N SER A 357 -24.94 18.18 5.42
CA SER A 357 -25.63 18.15 6.71
C SER A 357 -25.65 19.56 7.29
N PRO A 358 -26.82 20.10 7.72
CA PRO A 358 -26.88 21.39 8.37
C PRO A 358 -26.11 21.32 9.70
N PRO A 359 -25.39 22.38 10.11
CA PRO A 359 -24.66 22.36 11.36
C PRO A 359 -25.65 22.25 12.53
N PRO A 360 -25.39 21.39 13.55
CA PRO A 360 -26.13 21.47 14.80
C PRO A 360 -25.87 22.84 15.45
N SER A 361 -26.92 23.43 16.01
CA SER A 361 -26.92 24.81 16.51
C SER A 361 -25.79 25.10 17.51
N ALA A 362 -25.35 26.35 17.54
CA ALA A 362 -24.17 26.80 18.26
C ALA A 362 -24.13 26.35 19.74
N SER A 363 -22.99 25.81 20.14
CA SER A 363 -22.59 25.69 21.54
C SER A 363 -21.51 26.74 21.81
N THR A 364 -21.80 27.69 22.69
CA THR A 364 -20.91 28.81 23.02
C THR A 364 -19.66 28.30 23.75
N VAL A 365 -18.50 28.32 23.09
CA VAL A 365 -17.21 28.20 23.77
C VAL A 365 -17.00 29.40 24.70
N PRO A 366 -16.64 29.19 25.98
CA PRO A 366 -16.38 30.29 26.91
C PRO A 366 -15.27 31.24 26.40
N PRO A 367 -15.41 32.57 26.61
CA PRO A 367 -14.44 33.55 26.11
C PRO A 367 -13.03 33.39 26.73
N GLU A 368 -12.95 32.77 27.90
CA GLU A 368 -11.71 32.42 28.60
C GLU A 368 -10.81 31.50 27.75
N ILE A 369 -11.39 30.50 27.07
CA ILE A 369 -10.64 29.59 26.18
C ILE A 369 -10.13 30.32 24.92
N VAL A 370 -10.91 31.28 24.41
CA VAL A 370 -10.48 32.12 23.27
C VAL A 370 -9.29 32.99 23.69
N SER A 371 -9.33 33.57 24.89
CA SER A 371 -8.24 34.36 25.46
C SER A 371 -6.98 33.52 25.69
N GLU A 372 -7.09 32.29 26.21
CA GLU A 372 -5.95 31.37 26.31
C GLU A 372 -5.36 31.01 24.94
N MET A 373 -6.20 30.78 23.92
CA MET A 373 -5.74 30.50 22.56
C MET A 373 -5.00 31.70 21.93
N GLU A 374 -5.44 32.93 22.17
CA GLU A 374 -4.72 34.12 21.72
C GLU A 374 -3.42 34.34 22.51
N GLY A 375 -3.43 34.09 23.82
CA GLY A 375 -2.22 34.10 24.65
C GLY A 375 -1.18 33.05 24.24
N MET A 376 -1.62 31.86 23.82
CA MET A 376 -0.73 30.83 23.26
C MET A 376 -0.20 31.21 21.87
N LYS A 377 -1.04 31.75 20.97
CA LYS A 377 -0.58 32.25 19.66
C LYS A 377 0.51 33.30 19.82
N LYS A 378 0.30 34.27 20.71
CA LYS A 378 1.31 35.31 20.96
C LYS A 378 2.61 34.73 21.53
N LYS A 379 2.54 33.82 22.51
CA LYS A 379 3.74 33.13 23.03
C LYS A 379 4.49 32.35 21.95
N MET A 380 3.79 31.82 20.94
CA MET A 380 4.42 31.12 19.82
C MET A 380 5.12 32.08 18.86
N THR A 381 4.52 33.22 18.51
CA THR A 381 5.20 34.25 17.69
C THR A 381 6.40 34.86 18.42
N ASP A 382 6.28 35.15 19.71
CA ASP A 382 7.36 35.69 20.54
C ASP A 382 8.56 34.68 20.62
N LEU A 383 8.28 33.36 20.61
CA LEU A 383 9.30 32.29 20.56
C LEU A 383 9.93 32.09 19.18
N GLU A 384 9.15 32.24 18.10
CA GLU A 384 9.65 32.16 16.73
C GLU A 384 10.60 33.34 16.42
N GLU A 385 10.25 34.55 16.87
CA GLU A 385 11.10 35.74 16.73
C GLU A 385 12.39 35.64 17.57
N GLN A 386 12.34 35.10 18.79
CA GLN A 386 13.56 34.81 19.57
C GLN A 386 14.49 33.79 18.90
N ASN A 387 13.94 32.71 18.32
CA ASN A 387 14.75 31.73 17.57
C ASN A 387 15.36 32.36 16.31
N LEU A 388 14.63 33.22 15.61
CA LEU A 388 15.13 33.91 14.42
C LEU A 388 16.25 34.90 14.77
N SER A 389 16.18 35.56 15.92
CA SER A 389 17.22 36.45 16.44
C SER A 389 18.49 35.68 16.86
N LEU A 390 18.35 34.55 17.55
CA LEU A 390 19.47 33.66 17.88
C LEU A 390 20.19 33.08 16.64
N MET A 391 19.45 32.87 15.55
CA MET A 391 19.97 32.45 14.24
C MET A 391 20.70 33.58 13.48
N GLN A 392 20.70 34.82 13.98
CA GLN A 392 21.41 35.97 13.40
C GLN A 392 22.61 36.45 14.26
N GLN A 393 22.91 35.74 15.36
CA GLN A 393 24.05 36.01 16.24
C GLN A 393 25.11 34.89 16.25
N ASN A 394 25.01 33.94 15.32
CA ASN A 394 25.99 32.88 15.03
C ASN A 394 26.34 32.88 13.53
#